data_AF-A0A2V6PYW6-F1
#
_entry.id   AF-A0A2V6PYW6-F1
#
_cell.length_a   1.000
_cell.length_b   1.000
_cell.length_c   1.000
_cell.angle_alpha   90.00
_cell.angle_beta   90.00
_cell.angle_gamma   90.00
#
_symmetry.space_group_name_H-M   'P 1'
#
loop_
_entity.id
_entity.type
_entity.pdbx_description
1 polymer ?
#
loop_
_entity_poly.entity_id
_entity_poly.type
_entity_poly.pdbx_seq_one_letter_code
_entity_poly.pdbx_strand_id
1 'polypeptide(L)'
;MAKAPPARVNSLEGLQVRPLNQDKANACTGFALSACINILLRRAERVDETPVSPFMLYDMARRYDEFPGPVEKDTGSSLRGAMKGWYKHGVCGADLWRLLEMPAPTLDKGDWWLDAARRPLGAYYRVDTRSVTDMHAAIHDVGVLYASAICHGGWDEGMQVASSERKGWAIPYRKAAPQDGGHAFAIVGYDQRGFLILNSWGNQWGDGGLAVLTYEDWLEHAMDCWVAQLGVPTEQHLEIARSASLRTDTSGAVRVAADPVLRNREIAPFVIDMENNGGLSRTGDFRTHESDVKALVVDHLRQFRQTYGLDGQVVDIAIYAHGGLTGEDAAARTAAKWIPALYQSRIFPIFLMWETDLFSTVTNRCRDLVSQLMAEPRPTAGLRDQIRRFWNTRLERTLAEPGSWLWDEMKQNAEAITRHPSSGGRILYEASRGIIAPGQARLHLIGHSAGAIVHSHVVQAMAAAGWKFETINFMAPAVRVDTFATTVVPQLKAGTVKRYHQLHLGEEMEQQDATCRPLCGYGRSLLYLVSESFEHGRQTNILGIAKHYDAMLTGLDAGVRQRMASWSAPMAGSMSTTHGGFDDDDRALETVIKLIRNEPIGGLPR
;
A
#
# COMPACT_ATOMS: atom_id res chain seq x y z
N MET A 1 -23.88 37.05 -6.65
CA MET A 1 -24.44 36.56 -5.37
C MET A 1 -25.04 35.19 -5.63
N ALA A 2 -24.65 34.17 -4.87
CA ALA A 2 -25.34 32.88 -4.89
C ALA A 2 -26.80 33.10 -4.49
N LYS A 3 -27.74 32.49 -5.22
CA LYS A 3 -29.17 32.55 -4.87
C LYS A 3 -29.39 31.65 -3.66
N ALA A 4 -30.32 32.03 -2.78
CA ALA A 4 -30.73 31.15 -1.69
C ALA A 4 -31.30 29.83 -2.28
N PRO A 5 -31.06 28.67 -1.62
CA PRO A 5 -31.65 27.41 -2.04
C PRO A 5 -33.18 27.51 -2.08
N PRO A 6 -33.86 26.92 -3.08
CA PRO A 6 -35.33 26.93 -3.16
C PRO A 6 -35.93 26.06 -2.03
N ALA A 7 -37.20 26.28 -1.71
CA ALA A 7 -37.89 25.55 -0.63
C ALA A 7 -38.13 24.05 -0.92
N ARG A 8 -37.92 23.64 -2.17
CA ARG A 8 -37.99 22.24 -2.62
C ARG A 8 -36.96 22.02 -3.71
N VAL A 9 -36.23 20.90 -3.61
CA VAL A 9 -35.29 20.43 -4.63
C VAL A 9 -35.56 18.95 -4.90
N ASN A 10 -35.58 18.56 -6.17
CA ASN A 10 -35.45 17.18 -6.60
C ASN A 10 -34.37 17.11 -7.68
N SER A 11 -33.17 16.68 -7.31
CA SER A 11 -32.03 16.64 -8.22
C SER A 11 -32.12 15.56 -9.30
N LEU A 12 -33.10 14.66 -9.21
CA LEU A 12 -33.38 13.65 -10.23
C LEU A 12 -34.33 14.15 -11.32
N GLU A 13 -34.93 15.33 -11.16
CA GLU A 13 -35.85 15.88 -12.16
C GLU A 13 -35.12 16.06 -13.51
N GLY A 14 -35.65 15.43 -14.56
CA GLY A 14 -35.02 15.40 -15.88
C GLY A 14 -33.86 14.42 -16.06
N LEU A 15 -33.45 13.70 -14.99
CA LEU A 15 -32.37 12.71 -15.07
C LEU A 15 -32.92 11.28 -15.11
N GLN A 16 -32.41 10.46 -16.04
CA GLN A 16 -32.74 9.04 -16.10
C GLN A 16 -31.88 8.22 -15.12
N VAL A 17 -32.21 8.29 -13.83
CA VAL A 17 -31.54 7.49 -12.78
C VAL A 17 -32.48 6.37 -12.35
N ARG A 18 -31.98 5.13 -12.35
CA ARG A 18 -32.72 3.96 -11.87
C ARG A 18 -32.24 3.60 -10.46
N PRO A 19 -33.13 3.29 -9.51
CA PRO A 19 -32.73 2.71 -8.24
C PRO A 19 -31.96 1.42 -8.45
N LEU A 20 -30.91 1.23 -7.67
CA LEU A 20 -30.14 -0.01 -7.65
C LEU A 20 -30.76 -0.99 -6.65
N ASN A 21 -30.34 -2.25 -6.72
CA ASN A 21 -30.74 -3.28 -5.77
C ASN A 21 -29.50 -4.06 -5.30
N GLN A 22 -29.17 -3.97 -4.02
CA GLN A 22 -28.05 -4.69 -3.41
C GLN A 22 -28.40 -6.16 -3.05
N ASP A 23 -29.67 -6.53 -3.20
CA ASP A 23 -30.22 -7.85 -2.86
C ASP A 23 -29.82 -8.29 -1.44
N LYS A 24 -29.05 -9.38 -1.32
CA LYS A 24 -28.62 -9.96 -0.05
C LYS A 24 -27.22 -9.53 0.37
N ALA A 25 -26.54 -8.70 -0.42
CA ALA A 25 -25.21 -8.22 -0.08
C ALA A 25 -25.31 -7.08 0.95
N ASN A 26 -24.39 -7.04 1.91
CA ASN A 26 -24.25 -5.93 2.86
C ASN A 26 -23.50 -4.73 2.22
N ALA A 27 -23.68 -4.54 0.91
CA ALA A 27 -22.91 -3.61 0.09
C ALA A 27 -23.52 -2.19 0.00
N CYS A 28 -24.37 -1.79 0.94
CA CYS A 28 -25.13 -0.53 0.87
C CYS A 28 -24.22 0.69 0.60
N THR A 29 -23.02 0.73 1.17
CA THR A 29 -22.05 1.81 0.95
C THR A 29 -21.63 1.94 -0.51
N GLY A 30 -21.26 0.84 -1.16
CA GLY A 30 -20.90 0.84 -2.57
C GLY A 30 -22.09 1.16 -3.49
N PHE A 31 -23.28 0.67 -3.17
CA PHE A 31 -24.50 0.93 -3.94
C PHE A 31 -24.96 2.39 -3.84
N ALA A 32 -24.97 2.95 -2.63
CA ALA A 32 -25.32 4.35 -2.42
C ALA A 32 -24.29 5.29 -3.07
N LEU A 33 -22.99 5.01 -2.94
CA LEU A 33 -21.97 5.82 -3.61
C LEU A 33 -22.03 5.68 -5.14
N SER A 34 -22.30 4.48 -5.67
CA SER A 34 -22.53 4.29 -7.12
C SER A 34 -23.71 5.15 -7.60
N ALA A 35 -24.81 5.20 -6.86
CA ALA A 35 -25.95 6.07 -7.17
C ALA A 35 -25.54 7.55 -7.20
N CYS A 36 -24.79 8.02 -6.20
CA CYS A 36 -24.26 9.40 -6.17
C CYS A 36 -23.41 9.71 -7.41
N ILE A 37 -22.44 8.85 -7.75
CA ILE A 37 -21.55 9.05 -8.91
C ILE A 37 -22.36 9.05 -10.22
N ASN A 38 -23.30 8.13 -10.36
CA ASN A 38 -24.18 8.03 -11.52
C ASN A 38 -25.07 9.27 -11.71
N ILE A 39 -25.52 9.90 -10.62
CA ILE A 39 -26.24 11.18 -10.64
C ILE A 39 -25.28 12.29 -11.10
N LEU A 40 -24.08 12.37 -10.51
CA LEU A 40 -23.09 13.38 -10.85
C LEU A 40 -22.66 13.30 -12.32
N LEU A 41 -22.48 12.09 -12.88
CA LEU A 41 -22.14 11.88 -14.29
C LEU A 41 -23.21 12.47 -15.22
N ARG A 42 -24.48 12.21 -14.92
CA ARG A 42 -25.61 12.75 -15.70
C ARG A 42 -25.73 14.27 -15.57
N ARG A 43 -25.53 14.82 -14.37
CA ARG A 43 -25.52 16.27 -14.12
C ARG A 43 -24.37 16.99 -14.84
N ALA A 44 -23.25 16.29 -15.04
CA ALA A 44 -22.11 16.77 -15.81
C ALA A 44 -22.25 16.50 -17.32
N GLU A 45 -23.43 16.11 -17.81
CA GLU A 45 -23.72 15.77 -19.21
C GLU A 45 -22.86 14.61 -19.76
N ARG A 46 -22.26 13.80 -18.88
CA ARG A 46 -21.51 12.57 -19.22
C ARG A 46 -22.44 11.36 -19.28
N VAL A 47 -23.59 11.52 -19.93
CA VAL A 47 -24.69 10.53 -19.94
C VAL A 47 -24.36 9.26 -20.74
N ASP A 48 -23.41 9.34 -21.68
CA ASP A 48 -22.97 8.22 -22.50
C ASP A 48 -22.00 7.27 -21.76
N GLU A 49 -21.55 7.65 -20.56
CA GLU A 49 -20.71 6.77 -19.76
C GLU A 49 -21.51 5.66 -19.10
N THR A 50 -20.92 4.45 -19.13
CA THR A 50 -21.45 3.29 -18.40
C THR A 50 -21.64 3.63 -16.93
N PRO A 51 -22.78 3.26 -16.31
CA PRO A 51 -22.96 3.37 -14.86
C PRO A 51 -21.80 2.71 -14.11
N VAL A 52 -21.44 3.25 -12.94
CA VAL A 52 -20.25 2.78 -12.21
C VAL A 52 -20.54 1.57 -11.32
N SER A 53 -19.53 0.70 -11.12
CA SER A 53 -19.66 -0.53 -10.35
C SER A 53 -19.90 -0.27 -8.86
N PRO A 54 -21.04 -0.71 -8.28
CA PRO A 54 -21.24 -0.62 -6.84
C PRO A 54 -20.37 -1.62 -6.07
N PHE A 55 -20.04 -2.78 -6.65
CA PHE A 55 -19.22 -3.78 -5.99
C PHE A 55 -17.74 -3.39 -5.92
N MET A 56 -17.20 -2.72 -6.94
CA MET A 56 -15.87 -2.13 -6.84
C MET A 56 -15.82 -1.11 -5.70
N LEU A 57 -16.80 -0.21 -5.63
CA LEU A 57 -16.85 0.81 -4.56
C LEU A 57 -17.00 0.17 -3.19
N TYR A 58 -17.76 -0.92 -3.08
CA TYR A 58 -17.91 -1.66 -1.83
C TYR A 58 -16.61 -2.36 -1.41
N ASP A 59 -15.94 -3.03 -2.34
CA ASP A 59 -14.65 -3.67 -2.07
C ASP A 59 -13.59 -2.65 -1.63
N MET A 60 -13.51 -1.51 -2.34
CA MET A 60 -12.64 -0.39 -1.95
C MET A 60 -13.06 0.22 -0.61
N ALA A 61 -14.34 0.22 -0.26
CA ALA A 61 -14.78 0.68 1.06
C ALA A 61 -14.20 -0.20 2.17
N ARG A 62 -14.30 -1.52 2.02
CA ARG A 62 -13.76 -2.51 2.97
C ARG A 62 -12.25 -2.41 3.09
N ARG A 63 -11.56 -2.17 1.98
CA ARG A 63 -10.10 -1.98 1.92
C ARG A 63 -9.60 -0.81 2.78
N TYR A 64 -10.38 0.26 2.90
CA TYR A 64 -10.02 1.48 3.61
C TYR A 64 -10.83 1.71 4.89
N ASP A 65 -11.49 0.66 5.39
CA ASP A 65 -12.38 0.79 6.53
C ASP A 65 -11.63 1.10 7.82
N GLU A 66 -12.21 1.93 8.66
CA GLU A 66 -11.67 2.28 9.98
C GLU A 66 -12.05 1.23 11.03
N PHE A 67 -13.05 0.38 10.71
CA PHE A 67 -13.53 -0.72 11.55
C PHE A 67 -13.57 -2.01 10.73
N PRO A 68 -12.41 -2.58 10.36
CA PRO A 68 -12.37 -3.75 9.51
C PRO A 68 -13.07 -4.94 10.20
N GLY A 69 -14.11 -5.45 9.55
CA GLY A 69 -14.66 -6.77 9.86
C GLY A 69 -13.74 -7.89 9.31
N PRO A 70 -14.04 -9.17 9.61
CA PRO A 70 -13.31 -10.28 9.01
C PRO A 70 -13.31 -10.18 7.49
N VAL A 71 -12.13 -10.23 6.87
CA VAL A 71 -11.97 -9.93 5.43
C VAL A 71 -12.68 -10.96 4.54
N GLU A 72 -12.89 -12.20 5.01
CA GLU A 72 -13.65 -13.20 4.26
C GLU A 72 -15.18 -13.07 4.39
N LYS A 73 -15.67 -12.15 5.23
CA LYS A 73 -17.10 -12.01 5.52
C LYS A 73 -17.67 -10.69 4.99
N ASP A 74 -18.84 -10.78 4.37
CA ASP A 74 -19.63 -9.62 3.95
C ASP A 74 -20.25 -8.94 5.19
N THR A 75 -19.56 -7.96 5.77
CA THR A 75 -19.93 -7.33 7.04
C THR A 75 -20.38 -5.87 6.92
N GLY A 76 -20.59 -5.37 5.70
CA GLY A 76 -20.74 -3.93 5.48
C GLY A 76 -19.42 -3.19 5.51
N SER A 77 -19.48 -1.85 5.42
CA SER A 77 -18.31 -0.99 5.52
C SER A 77 -18.71 0.47 5.88
N SER A 78 -17.74 1.36 6.07
CA SER A 78 -17.98 2.79 6.35
C SER A 78 -18.04 3.67 5.09
N LEU A 79 -18.74 4.81 5.20
CA LEU A 79 -18.83 5.77 4.08
C LEU A 79 -17.47 6.38 3.79
N ARG A 80 -16.71 6.67 4.85
CA ARG A 80 -15.35 7.20 4.71
C ARG A 80 -14.44 6.23 3.97
N GLY A 81 -14.52 4.93 4.25
CA GLY A 81 -13.79 3.91 3.49
C GLY A 81 -14.10 4.00 2.00
N ALA A 82 -15.38 4.08 1.64
CA ALA A 82 -15.81 4.20 0.24
C ALA A 82 -15.28 5.49 -0.43
N MET A 83 -15.29 6.62 0.28
CA MET A 83 -14.76 7.90 -0.20
C MET A 83 -13.24 7.86 -0.40
N LYS A 84 -12.49 7.28 0.55
CA LYS A 84 -11.04 7.04 0.40
C LYS A 84 -10.77 6.13 -0.81
N GLY A 85 -11.54 5.06 -0.96
CA GLY A 85 -11.48 4.15 -2.08
C GLY A 85 -11.63 4.83 -3.43
N TRP A 86 -12.69 5.62 -3.60
CA TRP A 86 -12.93 6.37 -4.84
C TRP A 86 -11.84 7.43 -5.10
N TYR A 87 -11.37 8.12 -4.06
CA TYR A 87 -10.25 9.06 -4.16
C TYR A 87 -8.94 8.42 -4.65
N LYS A 88 -8.60 7.25 -4.11
CA LYS A 88 -7.33 6.57 -4.40
C LYS A 88 -7.33 5.81 -5.73
N HIS A 89 -8.48 5.27 -6.15
CA HIS A 89 -8.52 4.31 -7.27
C HIS A 89 -9.42 4.72 -8.44
N GLY A 90 -10.27 5.74 -8.27
CA GLY A 90 -11.36 5.98 -9.21
C GLY A 90 -12.42 4.86 -9.14
N VAL A 91 -13.21 4.72 -10.20
CA VAL A 91 -14.23 3.65 -10.27
C VAL A 91 -14.48 3.19 -11.71
N CYS A 92 -14.55 1.87 -11.90
CA CYS A 92 -14.81 1.26 -13.19
C CYS A 92 -16.32 1.22 -13.54
N GLY A 93 -16.62 0.99 -14.82
CA GLY A 93 -17.97 0.68 -15.27
C GLY A 93 -18.53 -0.59 -14.63
N ALA A 94 -19.84 -0.61 -14.34
CA ALA A 94 -20.55 -1.70 -13.69
C ALA A 94 -20.43 -3.03 -14.44
N ASP A 95 -20.29 -2.98 -15.77
CA ASP A 95 -20.14 -4.17 -16.59
C ASP A 95 -18.80 -4.88 -16.40
N LEU A 96 -17.78 -4.20 -15.87
CA LEU A 96 -16.43 -4.73 -15.64
C LEU A 96 -16.30 -5.40 -14.27
N TRP A 97 -17.14 -5.05 -13.30
CA TRP A 97 -17.17 -5.64 -11.96
C TRP A 97 -18.61 -5.77 -11.47
N ARG A 98 -19.20 -6.96 -11.68
CA ARG A 98 -20.65 -7.20 -11.54
C ARG A 98 -21.07 -7.87 -10.25
N LEU A 99 -20.15 -8.53 -9.55
CA LEU A 99 -20.41 -9.37 -8.39
C LEU A 99 -19.50 -8.96 -7.24
N LEU A 100 -19.77 -9.50 -6.05
CA LEU A 100 -18.95 -9.26 -4.85
C LEU A 100 -17.50 -9.72 -5.03
N GLU A 101 -17.30 -10.83 -5.75
CA GLU A 101 -15.96 -11.33 -6.07
C GLU A 101 -15.24 -10.37 -7.04
N MET A 102 -14.01 -10.01 -6.68
CA MET A 102 -13.17 -9.16 -7.49
C MET A 102 -12.74 -9.88 -8.79
N PRO A 103 -12.97 -9.29 -9.96
CA PRO A 103 -12.51 -9.86 -11.22
C PRO A 103 -10.98 -9.84 -11.31
N ALA A 104 -10.42 -10.89 -11.90
CA ALA A 104 -9.00 -10.93 -12.21
C ALA A 104 -8.63 -9.82 -13.22
N PRO A 105 -7.44 -9.20 -13.09
CA PRO A 105 -6.97 -8.22 -14.06
C PRO A 105 -6.72 -8.90 -15.43
N THR A 106 -6.96 -8.16 -16.50
CA THR A 106 -6.83 -8.61 -17.90
C THR A 106 -5.82 -7.78 -18.70
N LEU A 107 -5.48 -6.57 -18.22
CA LEU A 107 -4.52 -5.64 -18.83
C LEU A 107 -4.88 -5.22 -20.28
N ASP A 108 -6.16 -5.34 -20.66
CA ASP A 108 -6.67 -4.88 -21.95
C ASP A 108 -7.72 -3.76 -21.80
N LYS A 109 -8.43 -3.43 -22.88
CA LYS A 109 -9.45 -2.35 -22.84
C LYS A 109 -10.65 -2.65 -21.93
N GLY A 110 -10.88 -3.92 -21.59
CA GLY A 110 -11.90 -4.38 -20.65
C GLY A 110 -11.39 -4.53 -19.22
N ASP A 111 -10.17 -4.09 -18.92
CA ASP A 111 -9.60 -4.17 -17.59
C ASP A 111 -10.25 -3.15 -16.63
N TRP A 112 -10.84 -3.66 -15.55
CA TRP A 112 -11.53 -2.84 -14.55
C TRP A 112 -10.58 -1.89 -13.84
N TRP A 113 -9.32 -2.29 -13.61
CA TRP A 113 -8.33 -1.43 -12.97
C TRP A 113 -8.10 -0.28 -13.92
N LEU A 114 -7.62 -0.50 -15.15
CA LEU A 114 -7.34 0.56 -16.14
C LEU A 114 -8.52 1.51 -16.37
N ASP A 115 -9.75 0.99 -16.51
CA ASP A 115 -10.96 1.80 -16.70
C ASP A 115 -11.26 2.74 -15.51
N ALA A 116 -10.97 2.31 -14.27
CA ALA A 116 -11.28 3.08 -13.08
C ALA A 116 -10.61 4.48 -13.03
N ALA A 117 -9.41 4.62 -13.62
CA ALA A 117 -8.71 5.90 -13.70
C ALA A 117 -9.46 6.97 -14.49
N ARG A 118 -10.45 6.59 -15.31
CA ARG A 118 -11.24 7.53 -16.13
C ARG A 118 -12.29 8.29 -15.33
N ARG A 119 -12.58 7.86 -14.09
CA ARG A 119 -13.62 8.43 -13.23
C ARG A 119 -13.05 8.76 -11.85
N PRO A 120 -12.05 9.65 -11.76
CA PRO A 120 -11.48 10.04 -10.48
C PRO A 120 -12.50 10.82 -9.64
N LEU A 121 -12.32 10.78 -8.33
CA LEU A 121 -13.00 11.68 -7.39
C LEU A 121 -12.36 13.08 -7.45
N GLY A 122 -13.17 14.13 -7.30
CA GLY A 122 -12.72 15.52 -7.25
C GLY A 122 -12.49 16.02 -5.83
N ALA A 123 -13.14 17.11 -5.45
CA ALA A 123 -13.18 17.52 -4.04
C ALA A 123 -14.27 16.73 -3.31
N TYR A 124 -14.01 16.39 -2.04
CA TYR A 124 -15.00 15.78 -1.16
C TYR A 124 -14.87 16.33 0.26
N TYR A 125 -16.01 16.49 0.92
CA TYR A 125 -16.10 17.07 2.25
C TYR A 125 -17.11 16.29 3.09
N ARG A 126 -16.81 16.16 4.38
CA ARG A 126 -17.78 15.67 5.36
C ARG A 126 -18.71 16.81 5.71
N VAL A 127 -20.01 16.58 5.64
CA VAL A 127 -21.04 17.55 6.03
C VAL A 127 -21.50 17.24 7.45
N ASP A 128 -21.66 18.25 8.30
CA ASP A 128 -22.22 18.02 9.64
C ASP A 128 -23.68 17.57 9.52
N THR A 129 -23.94 16.33 9.94
CA THR A 129 -25.27 15.70 9.96
C THR A 129 -26.32 16.52 10.71
N ARG A 130 -25.91 17.37 11.66
CA ARG A 130 -26.84 18.21 12.45
C ARG A 130 -27.17 19.53 11.78
N SER A 131 -26.40 19.91 10.76
CA SER A 131 -26.57 21.16 10.02
C SER A 131 -27.41 20.92 8.76
N VAL A 132 -28.73 20.88 8.93
CA VAL A 132 -29.69 20.76 7.82
C VAL A 132 -29.47 21.84 6.76
N THR A 133 -29.09 23.05 7.18
CA THR A 133 -28.79 24.18 6.29
C THR A 133 -27.58 23.92 5.40
N ASP A 134 -26.51 23.32 5.93
CA ASP A 134 -25.32 23.00 5.12
C ASP A 134 -25.63 21.88 4.13
N MET A 135 -26.46 20.91 4.54
CA MET A 135 -26.95 19.86 3.65
C MET A 135 -27.81 20.43 2.52
N HIS A 136 -28.72 21.37 2.80
CA HIS A 136 -29.51 22.05 1.76
C HIS A 136 -28.62 22.80 0.76
N ALA A 137 -27.61 23.53 1.24
CA ALA A 137 -26.65 24.22 0.38
C ALA A 137 -25.87 23.24 -0.50
N ALA A 138 -25.36 22.15 0.09
CA ALA A 138 -24.62 21.13 -0.65
C ALA A 138 -25.49 20.41 -1.70
N ILE A 139 -26.75 20.09 -1.39
CA ILE A 139 -27.71 19.53 -2.36
C ILE A 139 -28.00 20.54 -3.47
N HIS A 140 -28.18 21.81 -3.15
CA HIS A 140 -28.43 22.84 -4.14
C HIS A 140 -27.26 23.00 -5.12
N ASP A 141 -26.02 23.01 -4.62
CA ASP A 141 -24.85 23.27 -5.43
C ASP A 141 -24.36 22.03 -6.19
N VAL A 142 -24.35 20.86 -5.54
CA VAL A 142 -23.79 19.62 -6.10
C VAL A 142 -24.88 18.69 -6.64
N GLY A 143 -26.03 18.63 -5.98
CA GLY A 143 -27.19 17.83 -6.37
C GLY A 143 -27.40 16.57 -5.53
N VAL A 144 -26.39 16.05 -4.84
CA VAL A 144 -26.50 14.79 -4.11
C VAL A 144 -25.57 14.74 -2.90
N LEU A 145 -26.04 14.11 -1.82
CA LEU A 145 -25.22 13.72 -0.67
C LEU A 145 -25.16 12.21 -0.55
N TYR A 146 -24.00 11.71 -0.12
CA TYR A 146 -23.79 10.32 0.26
C TYR A 146 -23.92 10.19 1.77
N ALA A 147 -24.92 9.46 2.24
CA ALA A 147 -25.36 9.52 3.63
C ALA A 147 -25.63 8.14 4.23
N SER A 148 -25.63 8.07 5.56
CA SER A 148 -26.03 6.88 6.31
C SER A 148 -26.77 7.24 7.58
N ALA A 149 -27.68 6.35 7.97
CA ALA A 149 -28.47 6.45 9.20
C ALA A 149 -28.80 5.06 9.74
N ILE A 150 -29.23 5.00 11.00
CA ILE A 150 -29.82 3.79 11.58
C ILE A 150 -31.20 3.55 10.95
N CYS A 151 -31.44 2.33 10.45
CA CYS A 151 -32.73 1.94 9.89
C CYS A 151 -33.60 1.27 10.95
N HIS A 152 -34.53 2.02 11.53
CA HIS A 152 -35.60 1.45 12.36
C HIS A 152 -36.63 0.70 11.51
N GLY A 153 -37.46 -0.14 12.13
CA GLY A 153 -38.43 -1.01 11.43
C GLY A 153 -39.48 -0.32 10.54
N GLY A 154 -39.54 1.01 10.50
CA GLY A 154 -40.36 1.76 9.56
C GLY A 154 -39.83 1.72 8.13
N TRP A 155 -38.52 1.50 7.97
CA TRP A 155 -37.88 1.33 6.67
C TRP A 155 -38.38 0.07 5.94
N ASP A 156 -38.70 -0.99 6.68
CA ASP A 156 -39.19 -2.27 6.13
C ASP A 156 -40.58 -2.15 5.50
N GLU A 157 -41.38 -1.17 5.95
CA GLU A 157 -42.74 -0.92 5.45
C GLU A 157 -42.73 -0.46 3.98
N GLY A 158 -41.59 0.01 3.46
CA GLY A 158 -41.44 0.48 2.08
C GLY A 158 -41.74 -0.59 1.01
N MET A 159 -41.55 -1.88 1.32
CA MET A 159 -41.89 -2.97 0.40
C MET A 159 -43.40 -3.26 0.33
N GLN A 160 -44.18 -2.74 1.29
CA GLN A 160 -45.60 -3.04 1.47
C GLN A 160 -46.50 -1.87 1.07
N VAL A 161 -45.93 -0.77 0.56
CA VAL A 161 -46.70 0.44 0.20
C VAL A 161 -47.57 0.16 -1.04
N ALA A 162 -48.87 0.36 -0.88
CA ALA A 162 -49.84 0.24 -1.96
C ALA A 162 -49.56 1.26 -3.07
N SER A 163 -49.76 0.88 -4.34
CA SER A 163 -49.42 1.74 -5.48
C SER A 163 -50.06 3.13 -5.46
N SER A 164 -51.26 3.26 -4.87
CA SER A 164 -51.97 4.53 -4.70
C SER A 164 -51.32 5.48 -3.67
N GLU A 165 -50.52 4.94 -2.76
CA GLU A 165 -49.91 5.65 -1.63
C GLU A 165 -48.40 5.86 -1.80
N ARG A 166 -47.80 5.28 -2.85
CA ARG A 166 -46.35 5.37 -3.10
C ARG A 166 -45.86 6.79 -3.34
N LYS A 167 -46.64 7.62 -4.03
CA LYS A 167 -46.16 8.94 -4.48
C LYS A 167 -45.82 9.85 -3.29
N GLY A 168 -44.55 10.23 -3.15
CA GLY A 168 -44.06 11.07 -2.07
C GLY A 168 -44.16 10.42 -0.69
N TRP A 169 -44.16 9.08 -0.64
CA TRP A 169 -44.18 8.29 0.59
C TRP A 169 -43.08 8.72 1.55
N ALA A 170 -43.43 8.86 2.83
CA ALA A 170 -42.52 9.18 3.90
C ALA A 170 -42.33 7.95 4.79
N ILE A 171 -41.09 7.71 5.22
CA ILE A 171 -40.77 6.56 6.08
C ILE A 171 -41.50 6.75 7.42
N PRO A 172 -42.38 5.82 7.84
CA PRO A 172 -43.07 5.93 9.12
C PRO A 172 -42.07 5.80 10.26
N TYR A 173 -42.00 6.81 11.14
CA TYR A 173 -41.09 6.75 12.28
C TYR A 173 -41.43 5.57 13.21
N ARG A 174 -40.41 4.80 13.56
CA ARG A 174 -40.45 3.78 14.62
C ARG A 174 -39.25 4.00 15.52
N LYS A 175 -39.40 3.77 16.82
CA LYS A 175 -38.27 3.82 17.74
C LYS A 175 -37.24 2.75 17.35
N ALA A 176 -35.98 3.15 17.18
CA ALA A 176 -34.90 2.22 16.89
C ALA A 176 -34.70 1.22 18.04
N ALA A 177 -34.52 -0.04 17.68
CA ALA A 177 -34.18 -1.14 18.58
C ALA A 177 -32.66 -1.39 18.59
N PRO A 178 -32.10 -1.99 19.65
CA PRO A 178 -30.64 -2.22 19.75
C PRO A 178 -30.05 -3.07 18.62
N GLN A 179 -30.85 -3.89 17.95
CA GLN A 179 -30.46 -4.72 16.81
C GLN A 179 -30.54 -4.02 15.46
N ASP A 180 -31.10 -2.80 15.40
CA ASP A 180 -31.26 -2.06 14.15
C ASP A 180 -29.89 -1.62 13.63
N GLY A 181 -29.64 -1.89 12.35
CA GLY A 181 -28.37 -1.66 11.69
C GLY A 181 -28.26 -0.28 11.05
N GLY A 182 -27.02 0.13 10.78
CA GLY A 182 -26.75 1.27 9.90
C GLY A 182 -26.94 0.90 8.43
N HIS A 183 -27.44 1.85 7.63
CA HIS A 183 -27.64 1.70 6.20
C HIS A 183 -27.18 2.95 5.45
N ALA A 184 -26.68 2.77 4.23
CA ALA A 184 -26.20 3.86 3.38
C ALA A 184 -27.13 4.10 2.19
N PHE A 185 -27.34 5.35 1.84
CA PHE A 185 -28.23 5.81 0.77
C PHE A 185 -27.78 7.15 0.19
N ALA A 186 -28.40 7.60 -0.89
CA ALA A 186 -28.17 8.91 -1.46
C ALA A 186 -29.29 9.88 -1.06
N ILE A 187 -28.96 11.11 -0.64
CA ILE A 187 -29.93 12.19 -0.49
C ILE A 187 -29.92 13.02 -1.78
N VAL A 188 -31.05 13.05 -2.47
CA VAL A 188 -31.17 13.60 -3.84
C VAL A 188 -32.06 14.84 -3.91
N GLY A 189 -32.48 15.37 -2.76
CA GLY A 189 -33.40 16.50 -2.70
C GLY A 189 -33.94 16.73 -1.30
N TYR A 190 -34.86 17.66 -1.20
CA TYR A 190 -35.56 17.98 0.05
C TYR A 190 -36.87 18.73 -0.23
N ASP A 191 -37.77 18.73 0.75
CA ASP A 191 -38.91 19.63 0.83
C ASP A 191 -39.14 20.08 2.29
N GLN A 192 -40.31 20.65 2.59
CA GLN A 192 -40.66 21.13 3.94
C GLN A 192 -40.75 20.00 4.98
N ARG A 193 -40.99 18.75 4.56
CA ARG A 193 -41.16 17.59 5.44
C ARG A 193 -39.81 16.96 5.80
N GLY A 194 -38.86 16.94 4.86
CA GLY A 194 -37.59 16.27 5.06
C GLY A 194 -36.75 16.12 3.80
N PHE A 195 -35.77 15.23 3.88
CA PHE A 195 -34.90 14.87 2.77
C PHE A 195 -35.57 13.85 1.85
N LEU A 196 -35.40 14.03 0.53
CA LEU A 196 -35.73 13.02 -0.46
C LEU A 196 -34.53 12.09 -0.64
N ILE A 197 -34.70 10.82 -0.28
CA ILE A 197 -33.64 9.82 -0.34
C ILE A 197 -33.88 8.82 -1.48
N LEU A 198 -32.79 8.34 -2.09
CA LEU A 198 -32.76 7.26 -3.05
C LEU A 198 -32.07 6.05 -2.42
N ASN A 199 -32.84 4.97 -2.27
CA ASN A 199 -32.40 3.74 -1.62
C ASN A 199 -31.89 2.71 -2.65
N SER A 200 -31.23 1.65 -2.16
CA SER A 200 -30.64 0.55 -2.93
C SER A 200 -31.36 -0.80 -2.73
N TRP A 201 -32.67 -0.77 -2.47
CA TRP A 201 -33.53 -1.97 -2.34
C TRP A 201 -34.49 -2.16 -3.53
N GLY A 202 -34.10 -1.64 -4.70
CA GLY A 202 -34.87 -1.75 -5.92
C GLY A 202 -36.06 -0.79 -6.01
N ASN A 203 -36.75 -0.84 -7.15
CA ASN A 203 -37.85 0.08 -7.47
C ASN A 203 -39.20 -0.28 -6.83
N GLN A 204 -39.28 -1.39 -6.10
CA GLN A 204 -40.51 -1.78 -5.40
C GLN A 204 -40.59 -1.17 -4.00
N TRP A 205 -39.47 -0.73 -3.46
CA TRP A 205 -39.41 -0.07 -2.17
C TRP A 205 -39.83 1.39 -2.29
N GLY A 206 -40.79 1.84 -1.47
CA GLY A 206 -41.23 3.23 -1.41
C GLY A 206 -41.83 3.77 -2.72
N ASP A 207 -41.51 5.03 -3.04
CA ASP A 207 -41.88 5.72 -4.27
C ASP A 207 -40.92 5.39 -5.41
N GLY A 208 -40.95 4.15 -5.90
CA GLY A 208 -40.08 3.74 -7.00
C GLY A 208 -38.60 3.77 -6.62
N GLY A 209 -38.25 3.40 -5.39
CA GLY A 209 -36.91 3.47 -4.80
C GLY A 209 -36.62 4.76 -4.01
N LEU A 210 -37.55 5.72 -4.03
CA LEU A 210 -37.43 6.99 -3.30
C LEU A 210 -38.29 7.00 -2.02
N ALA A 211 -37.90 7.80 -1.05
CA ALA A 211 -38.74 8.09 0.12
C ALA A 211 -38.40 9.46 0.71
N VAL A 212 -39.32 10.01 1.50
CA VAL A 212 -39.04 11.16 2.36
C VAL A 212 -38.61 10.66 3.73
N LEU A 213 -37.40 11.04 4.14
CA LEU A 213 -36.90 10.90 5.50
C LEU A 213 -37.10 12.24 6.21
N THR A 214 -37.91 12.27 7.27
CA THR A 214 -38.22 13.53 7.95
C THR A 214 -36.98 14.14 8.60
N TYR A 215 -36.96 15.46 8.80
CA TYR A 215 -35.80 16.10 9.45
C TYR A 215 -35.60 15.61 10.88
N GLU A 216 -36.69 15.34 11.61
CA GLU A 216 -36.64 14.80 12.98
C GLU A 216 -35.99 13.42 12.99
N ASP A 217 -36.41 12.53 12.10
CA ASP A 217 -35.87 11.18 11.96
C ASP A 217 -34.38 11.21 11.57
N TRP A 218 -34.01 12.04 10.58
CA TRP A 218 -32.62 12.26 10.21
C TRP A 218 -31.76 12.74 11.39
N LEU A 219 -32.21 13.77 12.12
CA LEU A 219 -31.45 14.33 13.24
C LEU A 219 -31.26 13.35 14.40
N GLU A 220 -32.18 12.40 14.57
CA GLU A 220 -32.07 11.33 15.58
C GLU A 220 -31.12 10.21 15.15
N HIS A 221 -31.16 9.81 13.87
CA HIS A 221 -30.54 8.56 13.42
C HIS A 221 -29.34 8.72 12.48
N ALA A 222 -29.00 9.93 12.03
CA ALA A 222 -27.88 10.16 11.12
C ALA A 222 -26.54 9.69 11.72
N MET A 223 -25.76 8.98 10.90
CA MET A 223 -24.45 8.45 11.26
C MET A 223 -23.32 9.20 10.57
N ASP A 224 -23.46 9.42 9.25
CA ASP A 224 -22.43 10.07 8.44
C ASP A 224 -23.02 10.70 7.17
N CYS A 225 -22.41 11.79 6.70
CA CYS A 225 -22.84 12.52 5.51
C CYS A 225 -21.66 13.15 4.78
N TRP A 226 -21.59 12.94 3.47
CA TRP A 226 -20.53 13.40 2.59
C TRP A 226 -21.09 14.06 1.35
N VAL A 227 -20.41 15.09 0.88
CA VAL A 227 -20.60 15.68 -0.45
C VAL A 227 -19.32 15.47 -1.26
N ALA A 228 -19.48 15.16 -2.55
CA ALA A 228 -18.36 14.91 -3.45
C ALA A 228 -18.64 15.46 -4.86
N GLN A 229 -17.59 15.88 -5.54
CA GLN A 229 -17.63 16.21 -6.96
C GLN A 229 -16.88 15.17 -7.79
N LEU A 230 -17.23 15.09 -9.08
CA LEU A 230 -16.43 14.33 -10.04
C LEU A 230 -15.08 15.02 -10.24
N GLY A 231 -14.03 14.21 -10.27
CA GLY A 231 -12.71 14.67 -10.69
C GLY A 231 -12.70 14.86 -12.21
N VAL A 232 -11.88 15.82 -12.66
CA VAL A 232 -11.61 16.01 -14.08
C VAL A 232 -10.57 14.97 -14.51
N PRO A 233 -10.88 14.03 -15.42
CA PRO A 233 -9.89 13.10 -15.92
C PRO A 233 -8.87 13.86 -16.78
N THR A 234 -7.69 14.08 -16.22
CA THR A 234 -6.59 14.76 -16.94
C THR A 234 -5.99 13.85 -18.01
N GLU A 235 -5.21 14.39 -18.95
CA GLU A 235 -4.52 13.55 -19.95
C GLU A 235 -3.68 12.46 -19.29
N GLN A 236 -3.04 12.76 -18.15
CA GLN A 236 -2.29 11.77 -17.39
C GLN A 236 -3.16 10.60 -16.89
N HIS A 237 -4.40 10.86 -16.44
CA HIS A 237 -5.34 9.78 -16.11
C HIS A 237 -5.65 8.93 -17.33
N LEU A 238 -5.87 9.56 -18.49
CA LEU A 238 -6.23 8.87 -19.73
C LEU A 238 -5.06 8.08 -20.33
N GLU A 239 -3.82 8.54 -20.16
CA GLU A 239 -2.61 7.80 -20.52
C GLU A 239 -2.44 6.57 -19.64
N ILE A 240 -2.59 6.72 -18.32
CA ILE A 240 -2.53 5.60 -17.36
C ILE A 240 -3.63 4.58 -17.70
N ALA A 241 -4.85 5.03 -17.96
CA ALA A 241 -5.98 4.19 -18.35
C ALA A 241 -5.81 3.47 -19.71
N ARG A 242 -4.77 3.78 -20.47
CA ARG A 242 -4.41 3.13 -21.74
C ARG A 242 -3.14 2.29 -21.65
N SER A 243 -2.47 2.29 -20.49
CA SER A 243 -1.14 1.71 -20.33
C SER A 243 -1.23 0.44 -19.48
N ALA A 244 -1.03 -0.71 -20.12
CA ALA A 244 -1.00 -2.03 -19.45
C ALA A 244 0.23 -2.23 -18.52
N SER A 245 1.23 -1.35 -18.62
CA SER A 245 2.47 -1.38 -17.84
C SER A 245 2.95 0.05 -17.60
N LEU A 246 4.13 0.24 -17.01
CA LEU A 246 4.75 1.56 -16.83
C LEU A 246 4.79 2.32 -18.15
N ARG A 247 4.40 3.60 -18.10
CA ARG A 247 4.40 4.48 -19.27
C ARG A 247 5.82 4.74 -19.72
N THR A 248 6.00 4.83 -21.04
CA THR A 248 7.24 5.29 -21.67
C THR A 248 6.92 6.47 -22.58
N ASP A 249 7.80 7.47 -22.63
CA ASP A 249 7.69 8.54 -23.62
C ASP A 249 8.19 8.12 -25.01
N THR A 250 8.17 9.05 -25.97
CA THR A 250 8.61 8.82 -27.34
C THR A 250 10.10 8.49 -27.48
N SER A 251 10.91 8.81 -26.47
CA SER A 251 12.33 8.43 -26.42
C SER A 251 12.55 7.04 -25.79
N GLY A 252 11.49 6.41 -25.28
CA GLY A 252 11.55 5.16 -24.54
C GLY A 252 11.94 5.34 -23.07
N ALA A 253 11.90 6.57 -22.54
CA ALA A 253 12.15 6.82 -21.14
C ALA A 253 10.89 6.52 -20.30
N VAL A 254 11.07 5.73 -19.24
CA VAL A 254 10.02 5.35 -18.29
C VAL A 254 9.59 6.57 -17.48
N ARG A 255 8.27 6.75 -17.34
CA ARG A 255 7.67 7.85 -16.59
C ARG A 255 6.64 7.31 -15.62
N VAL A 256 6.66 7.86 -14.41
CA VAL A 256 5.62 7.67 -13.40
C VAL A 256 5.04 9.03 -13.03
N ALA A 257 3.82 9.07 -12.51
CA ALA A 257 3.19 10.30 -12.10
C ALA A 257 3.91 10.95 -10.91
N ALA A 258 3.86 12.29 -10.85
CA ALA A 258 4.34 13.05 -9.71
C ALA A 258 3.31 13.04 -8.57
N ASP A 259 2.03 13.04 -8.92
CA ASP A 259 0.93 12.89 -7.97
C ASP A 259 1.01 11.51 -7.27
N PRO A 260 1.03 11.44 -5.93
CA PRO A 260 1.19 10.17 -5.21
C PRO A 260 0.11 9.14 -5.51
N VAL A 261 -1.14 9.55 -5.75
CA VAL A 261 -2.24 8.61 -6.00
C VAL A 261 -2.04 7.92 -7.34
N LEU A 262 -1.83 8.71 -8.39
CA LEU A 262 -1.55 8.18 -9.72
C LEU A 262 -0.23 7.40 -9.78
N ARG A 263 0.80 7.85 -9.04
CA ARG A 263 2.11 7.19 -8.97
C ARG A 263 1.98 5.81 -8.34
N ASN A 264 1.35 5.72 -7.18
CA ASN A 264 1.15 4.47 -6.45
C ASN A 264 0.36 3.48 -7.32
N ARG A 265 -0.66 3.98 -8.03
CA ARG A 265 -1.43 3.19 -8.99
C ARG A 265 -0.59 2.62 -10.15
N GLU A 266 0.33 3.41 -10.72
CA GLU A 266 1.20 2.96 -11.82
C GLU A 266 2.19 1.88 -11.38
N ILE A 267 2.70 1.96 -10.15
CA ILE A 267 3.70 1.02 -9.63
C ILE A 267 3.08 -0.20 -8.93
N ALA A 268 1.83 -0.12 -8.48
CA ALA A 268 1.12 -1.17 -7.76
C ALA A 268 1.20 -2.56 -8.44
N PRO A 269 1.11 -2.69 -9.78
CA PRO A 269 1.21 -4.00 -10.41
C PRO A 269 2.54 -4.72 -10.19
N PHE A 270 3.61 -3.99 -9.83
CA PHE A 270 4.95 -4.53 -9.54
C PHE A 270 5.21 -4.74 -8.05
N VAL A 271 4.23 -4.45 -7.19
CA VAL A 271 4.32 -4.59 -5.74
C VAL A 271 3.59 -5.86 -5.31
N ILE A 272 4.27 -6.68 -4.51
CA ILE A 272 3.65 -7.77 -3.74
C ILE A 272 3.64 -7.30 -2.30
N ASP A 273 2.48 -6.85 -1.86
CA ASP A 273 2.24 -6.33 -0.52
C ASP A 273 1.75 -7.43 0.43
N MET A 274 2.33 -7.46 1.63
CA MET A 274 2.19 -8.54 2.60
C MET A 274 2.02 -8.02 4.03
N GLU A 275 1.21 -8.74 4.80
CA GLU A 275 1.06 -8.52 6.23
C GLU A 275 2.25 -9.10 7.02
N ASN A 276 2.29 -8.83 8.33
CA ASN A 276 3.32 -9.33 9.25
C ASN A 276 3.46 -10.86 9.25
N ASN A 277 2.38 -11.61 9.00
CA ASN A 277 2.39 -13.07 8.93
C ASN A 277 2.90 -13.62 7.56
N GLY A 278 3.30 -12.73 6.65
CA GLY A 278 3.74 -13.03 5.29
C GLY A 278 2.62 -13.28 4.27
N GLY A 279 1.36 -13.35 4.71
CA GLY A 279 0.19 -13.43 3.86
C GLY A 279 -0.01 -12.16 3.04
N LEU A 280 -0.75 -12.25 1.93
CA LEU A 280 -1.00 -11.10 1.06
C LEU A 280 -1.90 -10.06 1.76
N SER A 281 -1.47 -8.80 1.77
CA SER A 281 -2.25 -7.70 2.32
C SER A 281 -3.49 -7.40 1.49
N ARG A 282 -4.60 -7.12 2.18
CA ARG A 282 -5.90 -6.77 1.58
C ARG A 282 -6.35 -5.34 1.88
N THR A 283 -5.54 -4.56 2.58
CA THR A 283 -5.86 -3.20 3.08
C THR A 283 -4.76 -2.22 2.68
N GLY A 284 -5.03 -0.91 2.76
CA GLY A 284 -4.01 0.12 2.49
C GLY A 284 -4.01 0.63 1.05
N ASP A 285 -3.02 1.46 0.70
CA ASP A 285 -2.82 2.02 -0.64
C ASP A 285 -2.31 1.00 -1.67
N PHE A 286 -1.60 -0.01 -1.21
CA PHE A 286 -1.26 -1.24 -1.90
C PHE A 286 -2.12 -2.38 -1.35
N ARG A 287 -2.33 -3.42 -2.16
CA ARG A 287 -3.02 -4.65 -1.80
C ARG A 287 -2.63 -5.68 -2.82
N THR A 288 -2.65 -6.95 -2.44
CA THR A 288 -2.30 -8.03 -3.35
C THR A 288 -3.29 -9.19 -3.22
N HIS A 289 -3.74 -9.67 -4.36
CA HIS A 289 -4.50 -10.89 -4.53
C HIS A 289 -3.69 -11.88 -5.36
N GLU A 290 -3.96 -13.18 -5.25
CA GLU A 290 -3.24 -14.21 -6.00
C GLU A 290 -3.31 -13.99 -7.52
N SER A 291 -4.45 -13.46 -7.99
CA SER A 291 -4.65 -13.07 -9.40
C SER A 291 -3.70 -11.96 -9.85
N ASP A 292 -3.31 -11.04 -8.96
CA ASP A 292 -2.36 -9.98 -9.32
C ASP A 292 -0.95 -10.54 -9.40
N VAL A 293 -0.55 -11.43 -8.49
CA VAL A 293 0.76 -12.09 -8.55
C VAL A 293 0.89 -12.89 -9.84
N LYS A 294 -0.19 -13.57 -10.26
CA LYS A 294 -0.25 -14.24 -11.55
C LYS A 294 -0.13 -13.25 -12.71
N ALA A 295 -0.88 -12.15 -12.70
CA ALA A 295 -0.80 -11.13 -13.75
C ALA A 295 0.57 -10.45 -13.82
N LEU A 296 1.24 -10.26 -12.70
CA LEU A 296 2.61 -9.74 -12.62
C LEU A 296 3.58 -10.62 -13.40
N VAL A 297 3.59 -11.94 -13.15
CA VAL A 297 4.54 -12.86 -13.79
C VAL A 297 4.12 -13.31 -15.18
N VAL A 298 2.82 -13.28 -15.51
CA VAL A 298 2.30 -13.67 -16.83
C VAL A 298 2.24 -12.47 -17.76
N ASP A 299 1.44 -11.46 -17.40
CA ASP A 299 0.96 -10.45 -18.33
C ASP A 299 1.88 -9.22 -18.31
N HIS A 300 2.26 -8.71 -17.13
CA HIS A 300 3.21 -7.60 -17.03
C HIS A 300 4.61 -8.00 -17.52
N LEU A 301 5.09 -9.21 -17.20
CA LEU A 301 6.35 -9.72 -17.75
C LEU A 301 6.30 -9.88 -19.28
N ARG A 302 5.17 -10.33 -19.84
CA ARG A 302 4.98 -10.39 -21.30
C ARG A 302 5.01 -8.99 -21.92
N GLN A 303 4.29 -8.03 -21.33
CA GLN A 303 4.28 -6.64 -21.80
C GLN A 303 5.68 -6.03 -21.74
N PHE A 304 6.44 -6.30 -20.67
CA PHE A 304 7.82 -5.89 -20.52
C PHE A 304 8.72 -6.45 -21.63
N ARG A 305 8.60 -7.76 -21.92
CA ARG A 305 9.35 -8.40 -23.01
C ARG A 305 9.04 -7.76 -24.36
N GLN A 306 7.76 -7.53 -24.66
CA GLN A 306 7.34 -6.87 -25.90
C GLN A 306 7.88 -5.44 -26.00
N THR A 307 7.84 -4.68 -24.90
CA THR A 307 8.32 -3.29 -24.83
C THR A 307 9.80 -3.18 -25.21
N TYR A 308 10.61 -4.15 -24.82
CA TYR A 308 12.05 -4.17 -25.07
C TYR A 308 12.51 -5.15 -26.15
N GLY A 309 11.58 -5.82 -26.85
CA GLY A 309 11.89 -6.82 -27.87
C GLY A 309 12.66 -8.04 -27.34
N LEU A 310 12.38 -8.48 -26.11
CA LEU A 310 13.07 -9.57 -25.40
C LEU A 310 12.39 -10.94 -25.59
N ASP A 311 11.58 -11.12 -26.63
CA ASP A 311 10.91 -12.40 -26.89
C ASP A 311 11.96 -13.49 -27.18
N GLY A 312 11.88 -14.60 -26.43
CA GLY A 312 12.85 -15.69 -26.49
C GLY A 312 14.23 -15.37 -25.88
N GLN A 313 14.48 -14.14 -25.43
CA GLN A 313 15.74 -13.74 -24.80
C GLN A 313 15.74 -13.99 -23.29
N VAL A 314 16.93 -14.06 -22.70
CA VAL A 314 17.09 -14.11 -21.24
C VAL A 314 16.72 -12.75 -20.65
N VAL A 315 15.79 -12.73 -19.69
CA VAL A 315 15.35 -11.50 -19.01
C VAL A 315 15.96 -11.39 -17.62
N ASP A 316 16.38 -10.19 -17.22
CA ASP A 316 16.76 -9.92 -15.83
C ASP A 316 15.52 -9.62 -15.00
N ILE A 317 15.38 -10.28 -13.86
CA ILE A 317 14.30 -10.04 -12.90
C ILE A 317 14.93 -9.67 -11.57
N ALA A 318 14.61 -8.49 -11.06
CA ALA A 318 15.08 -8.03 -9.75
C ALA A 318 13.94 -8.07 -8.74
N ILE A 319 14.14 -8.81 -7.64
CA ILE A 319 13.24 -8.85 -6.50
C ILE A 319 13.83 -7.96 -5.41
N TYR A 320 13.18 -6.83 -5.18
CA TYR A 320 13.55 -5.86 -4.16
C TYR A 320 12.79 -6.13 -2.87
N ALA A 321 13.47 -6.10 -1.72
CA ALA A 321 12.85 -6.09 -0.40
C ALA A 321 13.37 -4.88 0.38
N HIS A 322 12.45 -4.03 0.84
CA HIS A 322 12.81 -2.81 1.57
C HIS A 322 13.19 -3.08 3.03
N GLY A 323 13.78 -2.07 3.66
CA GLY A 323 14.15 -2.10 5.08
C GLY A 323 12.93 -2.16 6.01
N GLY A 324 13.13 -2.69 7.21
CA GLY A 324 12.12 -2.66 8.26
C GLY A 324 11.96 -1.26 8.85
N LEU A 325 10.86 -1.05 9.56
CA LEU A 325 10.47 0.21 10.19
C LEU A 325 10.09 1.31 9.17
N THR A 326 9.53 0.89 8.05
CA THR A 326 9.01 1.77 7.00
C THR A 326 7.50 1.59 6.92
N GLY A 327 6.77 2.69 7.07
CA GLY A 327 5.33 2.70 6.80
C GLY A 327 5.05 2.63 5.31
N GLU A 328 3.82 2.27 4.94
CA GLU A 328 3.40 2.07 3.56
C GLU A 328 3.77 3.25 2.63
N ASP A 329 3.56 4.49 3.09
CA ASP A 329 3.94 5.70 2.33
C ASP A 329 5.43 5.82 2.04
N ALA A 330 6.29 5.38 2.96
CA ALA A 330 7.74 5.41 2.77
C ALA A 330 8.17 4.29 1.81
N ALA A 331 7.65 3.08 2.00
CA ALA A 331 7.89 1.97 1.09
C ALA A 331 7.42 2.30 -0.33
N ALA A 332 6.29 2.98 -0.48
CA ALA A 332 5.77 3.46 -1.76
C ALA A 332 6.70 4.45 -2.47
N ARG A 333 7.38 5.33 -1.73
CA ARG A 333 8.39 6.25 -2.29
C ARG A 333 9.63 5.50 -2.76
N THR A 334 10.12 4.54 -1.97
CA THR A 334 11.23 3.67 -2.37
C THR A 334 10.85 2.88 -3.63
N ALA A 335 9.66 2.29 -3.66
CA ALA A 335 9.13 1.57 -4.82
C ALA A 335 9.05 2.47 -6.06
N ALA A 336 8.53 3.69 -5.92
CA ALA A 336 8.43 4.68 -6.99
C ALA A 336 9.79 5.14 -7.53
N LYS A 337 10.88 4.93 -6.79
CA LYS A 337 12.24 5.20 -7.24
C LYS A 337 12.84 3.99 -7.94
N TRP A 338 12.78 2.82 -7.31
CA TRP A 338 13.47 1.61 -7.77
C TRP A 338 12.77 0.92 -8.94
N ILE A 339 11.44 0.83 -8.94
CA ILE A 339 10.66 0.18 -10.01
C ILE A 339 10.93 0.82 -11.38
N PRO A 340 10.74 2.14 -11.59
CA PRO A 340 10.99 2.73 -12.90
C PRO A 340 12.46 2.68 -13.31
N ALA A 341 13.41 2.79 -12.37
CA ALA A 341 14.83 2.75 -12.70
C ALA A 341 15.31 1.36 -13.15
N LEU A 342 14.82 0.31 -12.49
CA LEU A 342 15.04 -1.08 -12.92
C LEU A 342 14.41 -1.34 -14.29
N TYR A 343 13.14 -0.94 -14.46
CA TYR A 343 12.41 -1.12 -15.71
C TYR A 343 13.12 -0.43 -16.88
N GLN A 344 13.52 0.84 -16.70
CA GLN A 344 14.30 1.62 -17.67
C GLN A 344 15.60 0.91 -18.07
N SER A 345 16.23 0.23 -17.12
CA SER A 345 17.49 -0.48 -17.31
C SER A 345 17.34 -1.87 -17.92
N ARG A 346 16.12 -2.20 -18.38
CA ARG A 346 15.73 -3.52 -18.92
C ARG A 346 15.83 -4.64 -17.90
N ILE A 347 15.52 -4.34 -16.65
CA ILE A 347 15.39 -5.31 -15.56
C ILE A 347 13.94 -5.28 -15.08
N PHE A 348 13.26 -6.43 -15.11
CA PHE A 348 11.87 -6.52 -14.68
C PHE A 348 11.80 -6.42 -13.14
N PRO A 349 11.12 -5.40 -12.58
CA PRO A 349 11.08 -5.20 -11.14
C PRO A 349 9.95 -6.00 -10.48
N ILE A 350 10.23 -6.58 -9.33
CA ILE A 350 9.26 -7.10 -8.37
C ILE A 350 9.62 -6.51 -7.02
N PHE A 351 8.69 -5.79 -6.37
CA PHE A 351 8.93 -5.12 -5.11
C PHE A 351 8.12 -5.80 -4.01
N LEU A 352 8.81 -6.41 -3.05
CA LEU A 352 8.20 -6.98 -1.86
C LEU A 352 7.97 -5.86 -0.85
N MET A 353 6.70 -5.53 -0.62
CA MET A 353 6.26 -4.60 0.40
C MET A 353 5.72 -5.39 1.60
N TRP A 354 6.05 -4.92 2.80
CA TRP A 354 5.63 -5.58 4.04
C TRP A 354 5.48 -4.56 5.15
N GLU A 355 4.41 -4.71 5.91
CA GLU A 355 4.11 -3.79 6.99
C GLU A 355 5.14 -3.89 8.12
N THR A 356 5.60 -2.73 8.60
CA THR A 356 6.38 -2.64 9.85
C THR A 356 5.91 -1.43 10.67
N ASP A 357 4.60 -1.25 10.78
CA ASP A 357 3.97 -0.10 11.45
C ASP A 357 4.10 -0.07 12.98
N LEU A 358 4.78 -1.07 13.56
CA LEU A 358 5.09 -1.17 14.99
C LEU A 358 6.04 -0.07 15.50
N PHE A 359 6.72 0.65 14.59
CA PHE A 359 7.70 1.66 14.96
C PHE A 359 7.09 2.91 15.60
N SER A 360 5.85 3.28 15.24
CA SER A 360 5.16 4.44 15.83
C SER A 360 4.87 4.23 17.33
N THR A 361 4.42 3.02 17.68
CA THR A 361 4.14 2.58 19.06
C THR A 361 5.40 2.53 19.91
N VAL A 362 6.52 2.07 19.35
CA VAL A 362 7.82 2.03 20.03
C VAL A 362 8.46 3.41 20.12
N THR A 363 8.35 4.26 19.09
CA THR A 363 8.85 5.64 19.15
C THR A 363 8.20 6.41 20.30
N ASN A 364 6.90 6.21 20.51
CA ASN A 364 6.20 6.81 21.65
C ASN A 364 6.73 6.26 22.99
N ARG A 365 6.86 4.93 23.14
CA ARG A 365 7.40 4.32 24.37
C ARG A 365 8.86 4.67 24.64
N CYS A 366 9.72 4.69 23.62
CA CYS A 366 11.12 5.09 23.73
C CYS A 366 11.25 6.57 24.06
N ARG A 367 10.43 7.43 23.45
CA ARG A 367 10.38 8.87 23.79
C ARG A 367 9.97 9.06 25.25
N ASP A 368 8.98 8.31 25.73
CA ASP A 368 8.53 8.35 27.13
C ASP A 368 9.65 7.88 28.08
N LEU A 369 10.30 6.75 27.80
CA LEU A 369 11.39 6.23 28.62
C LEU A 369 12.61 7.15 28.64
N VAL A 370 12.96 7.73 27.48
CA VAL A 370 14.04 8.71 27.35
C VAL A 370 13.68 10.01 28.07
N SER A 371 12.43 10.46 28.00
CA SER A 371 11.98 11.66 28.75
C SER A 371 12.12 11.47 30.26
N GLN A 372 11.82 10.27 30.78
CA GLN A 372 12.00 9.90 32.18
C GLN A 372 13.49 9.86 32.58
N LEU A 373 14.36 9.37 31.70
CA LEU A 373 15.82 9.33 31.92
C LEU A 373 16.49 10.71 31.76
N MET A 374 15.92 11.61 30.95
CA MET A 374 16.40 12.98 30.71
C MET A 374 15.95 13.96 31.80
N ALA A 375 15.09 13.53 32.74
CA ALA A 375 14.61 14.33 33.86
C ALA A 375 15.63 14.46 35.02
N GLU A 376 16.78 13.76 34.96
CA GLU A 376 17.88 13.98 35.91
C GLU A 376 18.82 15.13 35.50
N PRO A 377 19.43 15.86 36.46
CA PRO A 377 20.13 17.11 36.17
C PRO A 377 21.40 16.88 35.34
N ARG A 378 21.53 17.59 34.22
CA ARG A 378 22.75 17.58 33.39
C ARG A 378 23.84 18.47 34.00
N PRO A 379 25.07 17.98 34.27
CA PRO A 379 26.21 18.83 34.61
C PRO A 379 26.95 19.36 33.36
N THR A 380 27.79 20.36 33.57
CA THR A 380 28.31 21.33 32.61
C THR A 380 29.37 20.84 31.59
N ALA A 381 29.17 21.29 30.34
CA ALA A 381 29.96 21.47 29.11
C ALA A 381 31.36 20.82 28.84
N GLY A 382 32.11 20.26 29.78
CA GLY A 382 33.53 19.88 29.57
C GLY A 382 33.83 18.43 29.16
N LEU A 383 32.86 17.51 29.25
CA LEU A 383 33.09 16.05 29.19
C LEU A 383 32.28 15.33 28.08
N ARG A 384 31.91 16.05 27.01
CA ARG A 384 30.84 15.67 26.07
C ARG A 384 31.02 14.30 25.39
N ASP A 385 32.25 13.89 25.05
CA ASP A 385 32.50 12.64 24.31
C ASP A 385 32.56 11.37 25.19
N GLN A 386 33.05 11.49 26.43
CA GLN A 386 32.96 10.39 27.41
C GLN A 386 31.52 10.21 27.88
N ILE A 387 30.81 11.33 28.07
CA ILE A 387 29.38 11.36 28.39
C ILE A 387 28.58 10.72 27.25
N ARG A 388 28.83 11.04 25.97
CA ARG A 388 28.14 10.42 24.82
C ARG A 388 28.34 8.90 24.77
N ARG A 389 29.56 8.40 25.00
CA ARG A 389 29.85 6.96 25.04
C ARG A 389 29.15 6.25 26.19
N PHE A 390 29.18 6.85 27.39
CA PHE A 390 28.46 6.34 28.55
C PHE A 390 26.94 6.32 28.34
N TRP A 391 26.37 7.39 27.75
CA TRP A 391 24.95 7.46 27.40
C TRP A 391 24.55 6.42 26.37
N ASN A 392 25.33 6.23 25.29
CA ASN A 392 25.07 5.18 24.31
C ASN A 392 25.04 3.79 24.99
N THR A 393 26.03 3.49 25.83
CA THR A 393 26.12 2.20 26.55
C THR A 393 24.92 1.99 27.50
N ARG A 394 24.45 3.06 28.16
CA ARG A 394 23.30 3.00 29.07
C ARG A 394 21.97 2.84 28.32
N LEU A 395 21.82 3.51 27.17
CA LEU A 395 20.68 3.35 26.28
C LEU A 395 20.63 1.94 25.67
N GLU A 396 21.75 1.39 25.21
CA GLU A 396 21.87 0.02 24.68
C GLU A 396 21.36 -1.01 25.71
N ARG A 397 21.68 -0.85 27.00
CA ARG A 397 21.16 -1.76 28.05
C ARG A 397 19.67 -1.56 28.33
N THR A 398 19.18 -0.33 28.27
CA THR A 398 17.80 -0.01 28.65
C THR A 398 16.80 -0.31 27.54
N LEU A 399 17.22 -0.14 26.28
CA LEU A 399 16.41 -0.44 25.10
C LEU A 399 16.44 -1.92 24.71
N ALA A 400 17.24 -2.74 25.39
CA ALA A 400 17.42 -4.15 25.06
C ALA A 400 16.08 -4.90 25.08
N GLU A 401 15.30 -4.83 26.15
CA GLU A 401 14.02 -5.56 26.24
C GLU A 401 12.96 -5.11 25.23
N PRO A 402 12.56 -3.81 25.17
CA PRO A 402 11.54 -3.37 24.22
C PRO A 402 12.02 -3.44 22.77
N GLY A 403 13.31 -3.17 22.52
CA GLY A 403 13.91 -3.24 21.20
C GLY A 403 14.06 -4.68 20.69
N SER A 404 14.39 -5.64 21.56
CA SER A 404 14.49 -7.05 21.16
C SER A 404 13.15 -7.63 20.77
N TRP A 405 12.07 -7.30 21.51
CA TRP A 405 10.73 -7.75 21.14
C TRP A 405 10.33 -7.32 19.72
N LEU A 406 10.51 -6.04 19.41
CA LEU A 406 10.23 -5.49 18.08
C LEU A 406 11.13 -6.12 17.00
N TRP A 407 12.41 -6.25 17.31
CA TRP A 407 13.40 -6.81 16.40
C TRP A 407 13.15 -8.29 16.11
N ASP A 408 12.71 -9.06 17.11
CA ASP A 408 12.31 -10.45 16.95
C ASP A 408 11.04 -10.58 16.10
N GLU A 409 10.04 -9.75 16.33
CA GLU A 409 8.84 -9.71 15.50
C GLU A 409 9.20 -9.39 14.05
N MET A 410 10.06 -8.39 13.81
CA MET A 410 10.53 -8.05 12.47
C MET A 410 11.31 -9.21 11.80
N LYS A 411 12.17 -9.92 12.53
CA LYS A 411 12.86 -11.13 12.04
C LYS A 411 11.87 -12.24 11.70
N GLN A 412 10.87 -12.47 12.56
CA GLN A 412 9.83 -13.48 12.35
C GLN A 412 8.96 -13.14 11.14
N ASN A 413 8.58 -11.88 10.95
CA ASN A 413 7.84 -11.41 9.79
C ASN A 413 8.65 -11.60 8.50
N ALA A 414 9.95 -11.31 8.54
CA ALA A 414 10.85 -11.48 7.39
C ALA A 414 10.95 -12.96 6.96
N GLU A 415 11.00 -13.85 7.96
CA GLU A 415 10.98 -15.30 7.74
C GLU A 415 9.61 -15.76 7.22
N ALA A 416 8.52 -15.24 7.78
CA ALA A 416 7.15 -15.61 7.42
C ALA A 416 6.79 -15.25 5.98
N ILE A 417 7.27 -14.11 5.46
CA ILE A 417 7.18 -13.70 4.04
C ILE A 417 7.70 -14.78 3.08
N THR A 418 8.62 -15.62 3.53
CA THR A 418 9.20 -16.67 2.70
C THR A 418 8.64 -18.06 3.03
N ARG A 419 8.47 -18.37 4.33
CA ARG A 419 8.23 -19.75 4.79
C ARG A 419 6.77 -20.07 5.04
N HIS A 420 5.90 -19.08 5.20
CA HIS A 420 4.49 -19.34 5.40
C HIS A 420 3.89 -19.97 4.12
N PRO A 421 3.06 -21.05 4.21
CA PRO A 421 2.54 -21.73 3.02
C PRO A 421 1.77 -20.82 2.05
N SER A 422 1.10 -19.80 2.59
CA SER A 422 0.35 -18.79 1.84
C SER A 422 1.10 -17.47 1.71
N SER A 423 2.43 -17.47 1.84
CA SER A 423 3.19 -16.24 1.78
C SER A 423 3.27 -15.67 0.37
N GLY A 424 3.39 -14.34 0.24
CA GLY A 424 3.55 -13.70 -1.07
C GLY A 424 4.77 -14.23 -1.84
N GLY A 425 5.87 -14.54 -1.15
CA GLY A 425 7.05 -15.17 -1.76
C GLY A 425 6.77 -16.58 -2.30
N ARG A 426 5.99 -17.40 -1.59
CA ARG A 426 5.61 -18.75 -2.02
C ARG A 426 4.63 -18.69 -3.20
N ILE A 427 3.64 -17.79 -3.15
CA ILE A 427 2.67 -17.56 -4.22
C ILE A 427 3.40 -17.08 -5.48
N LEU A 428 4.36 -16.16 -5.36
CA LEU A 428 5.21 -15.73 -6.47
C LEU A 428 5.98 -16.89 -7.11
N TYR A 429 6.59 -17.75 -6.28
CA TYR A 429 7.27 -18.94 -6.76
C TYR A 429 6.30 -19.84 -7.53
N GLU A 430 5.14 -20.15 -6.96
CA GLU A 430 4.16 -21.04 -7.60
C GLU A 430 3.61 -20.46 -8.90
N ALA A 431 3.27 -19.16 -8.91
CA ALA A 431 2.78 -18.46 -10.09
C ALA A 431 3.82 -18.42 -11.22
N SER A 432 5.11 -18.33 -10.89
CA SER A 432 6.18 -18.26 -11.90
C SER A 432 6.61 -19.62 -12.45
N ARG A 433 6.20 -20.74 -11.83
CA ARG A 433 6.52 -22.08 -12.32
C ARG A 433 6.00 -22.28 -13.74
N GLY A 434 6.89 -22.66 -14.65
CA GLY A 434 6.57 -22.91 -16.06
C GLY A 434 6.47 -21.64 -16.92
N ILE A 435 6.45 -20.45 -16.31
CA ILE A 435 6.53 -19.16 -17.03
C ILE A 435 7.98 -18.69 -17.10
N ILE A 436 8.67 -18.74 -15.97
CA ILE A 436 10.10 -18.43 -15.89
C ILE A 436 10.84 -19.77 -15.97
N ALA A 437 11.10 -20.23 -17.20
CA ALA A 437 11.83 -21.48 -17.39
C ALA A 437 13.31 -21.34 -17.00
N PRO A 438 13.96 -22.41 -16.49
CA PRO A 438 15.40 -22.41 -16.23
C PRO A 438 16.18 -21.98 -17.48
N GLY A 439 17.02 -20.94 -17.34
CA GLY A 439 17.81 -20.39 -18.44
C GLY A 439 17.13 -19.28 -19.26
N GLN A 440 15.85 -18.98 -19.02
CA GLN A 440 15.14 -17.86 -19.67
C GLN A 440 15.11 -16.58 -18.82
N ALA A 441 15.55 -16.64 -17.57
CA ALA A 441 15.71 -15.48 -16.72
C ALA A 441 16.96 -15.57 -15.83
N ARG A 442 17.50 -14.40 -15.49
CA ARG A 442 18.50 -14.21 -14.44
C ARG A 442 17.81 -13.53 -13.25
N LEU A 443 17.89 -14.16 -12.09
CA LEU A 443 17.26 -13.65 -10.88
C LEU A 443 18.27 -12.86 -10.05
N HIS A 444 17.86 -11.68 -9.62
CA HIS A 444 18.66 -10.75 -8.84
C HIS A 444 17.89 -10.37 -7.59
N LEU A 445 18.53 -10.46 -6.43
CA LEU A 445 17.93 -10.00 -5.18
C LEU A 445 18.54 -8.68 -4.76
N ILE A 446 17.71 -7.75 -4.33
CA ILE A 446 18.12 -6.45 -3.79
C ILE A 446 17.48 -6.32 -2.41
N GLY A 447 18.31 -6.20 -1.37
CA GLY A 447 17.84 -6.10 0.01
C GLY A 447 18.45 -4.90 0.73
N HIS A 448 17.64 -3.97 1.18
CA HIS A 448 18.09 -2.89 2.06
C HIS A 448 17.77 -3.21 3.51
N SER A 449 18.69 -2.97 4.44
CA SER A 449 18.43 -3.12 5.89
C SER A 449 17.82 -4.49 6.22
N ALA A 450 16.61 -4.55 6.79
CA ALA A 450 15.90 -5.80 7.10
C ALA A 450 15.47 -6.61 5.87
N GLY A 451 15.39 -6.00 4.68
CA GLY A 451 15.19 -6.73 3.41
C GLY A 451 16.31 -7.75 3.13
N ALA A 452 17.50 -7.57 3.72
CA ALA A 452 18.55 -8.58 3.70
C ALA A 452 18.20 -9.84 4.51
N ILE A 453 17.39 -9.71 5.57
CA ILE A 453 16.88 -10.85 6.36
C ILE A 453 15.88 -11.63 5.49
N VAL A 454 14.92 -10.92 4.87
CA VAL A 454 13.96 -11.50 3.91
C VAL A 454 14.70 -12.31 2.86
N HIS A 455 15.64 -11.69 2.15
CA HIS A 455 16.37 -12.37 1.06
C HIS A 455 17.28 -13.51 1.51
N SER A 456 17.79 -13.47 2.75
CA SER A 456 18.55 -14.58 3.32
C SER A 456 17.66 -15.83 3.44
N HIS A 457 16.41 -15.67 3.87
CA HIS A 457 15.44 -16.77 3.90
C HIS A 457 14.94 -17.16 2.50
N VAL A 458 14.66 -16.19 1.61
CA VAL A 458 14.25 -16.44 0.21
C VAL A 458 15.26 -17.31 -0.51
N VAL A 459 16.55 -16.97 -0.40
CA VAL A 459 17.62 -17.75 -1.04
C VAL A 459 17.62 -19.18 -0.57
N GLN A 460 17.51 -19.42 0.73
CA GLN A 460 17.49 -20.78 1.28
C GLN A 460 16.27 -21.58 0.79
N ALA A 461 15.07 -20.99 0.88
CA ALA A 461 13.83 -21.68 0.53
C ALA A 461 13.70 -21.93 -0.98
N MET A 462 13.99 -20.92 -1.79
CA MET A 462 13.81 -21.00 -3.24
C MET A 462 14.94 -21.76 -3.94
N ALA A 463 16.15 -21.75 -3.40
CA ALA A 463 17.22 -22.63 -3.87
C ALA A 463 16.83 -24.12 -3.74
N ALA A 464 16.21 -24.51 -2.61
CA ALA A 464 15.69 -25.86 -2.42
C ALA A 464 14.58 -26.20 -3.44
N ALA A 465 13.87 -25.19 -3.90
CA ALA A 465 12.83 -25.30 -4.93
C ALA A 465 13.38 -25.17 -6.39
N GLY A 466 14.70 -25.13 -6.56
CA GLY A 466 15.39 -25.19 -7.86
C GLY A 466 15.76 -23.84 -8.48
N TRP A 467 15.52 -22.71 -7.79
CA TRP A 467 15.91 -21.40 -8.28
C TRP A 467 17.43 -21.19 -8.20
N LYS A 468 17.95 -20.40 -9.14
CA LYS A 468 19.35 -19.94 -9.16
C LYS A 468 19.37 -18.42 -9.24
N PHE A 469 20.34 -17.81 -8.56
CA PHE A 469 20.47 -16.36 -8.45
C PHE A 469 21.79 -15.90 -9.08
N GLU A 470 21.70 -14.95 -10.01
CA GLU A 470 22.86 -14.38 -10.69
C GLU A 470 23.59 -13.39 -9.78
N THR A 471 22.84 -12.58 -9.01
CA THR A 471 23.42 -11.68 -7.98
C THR A 471 22.52 -11.54 -6.77
N ILE A 472 23.12 -11.39 -5.59
CA ILE A 472 22.47 -10.80 -4.41
C ILE A 472 23.18 -9.46 -4.13
N ASN A 473 22.43 -8.39 -3.98
CA ASN A 473 22.94 -7.04 -3.72
C ASN A 473 22.31 -6.51 -2.43
N PHE A 474 23.09 -6.49 -1.35
CA PHE A 474 22.63 -5.96 -0.07
C PHE A 474 23.14 -4.54 0.19
N MET A 475 22.29 -3.71 0.77
CA MET A 475 22.59 -2.34 1.16
C MET A 475 22.34 -2.18 2.65
N ALA A 476 23.39 -1.88 3.40
CA ALA A 476 23.41 -1.85 4.87
C ALA A 476 22.68 -3.07 5.50
N PRO A 477 23.07 -4.32 5.19
CA PRO A 477 22.30 -5.49 5.58
C PRO A 477 22.18 -5.64 7.10
N ALA A 478 20.95 -5.64 7.61
CA ALA A 478 20.69 -5.79 9.05
C ALA A 478 20.64 -7.24 9.52
N VAL A 479 20.88 -8.21 8.63
CA VAL A 479 20.90 -9.65 8.94
C VAL A 479 22.10 -10.01 9.81
N ARG A 480 21.90 -10.94 10.76
CA ARG A 480 22.99 -11.48 11.57
C ARG A 480 23.97 -12.28 10.71
N VAL A 481 25.25 -12.23 11.05
CA VAL A 481 26.31 -12.96 10.34
C VAL A 481 26.07 -14.48 10.35
N ASP A 482 25.61 -15.05 11.46
CA ASP A 482 25.32 -16.48 11.57
C ASP A 482 24.11 -16.91 10.73
N THR A 483 23.09 -16.07 10.63
CA THR A 483 21.92 -16.29 9.75
C THR A 483 22.38 -16.27 8.30
N PHE A 484 23.19 -15.29 7.89
CA PHE A 484 23.77 -15.26 6.54
C PHE A 484 24.67 -16.46 6.25
N ALA A 485 25.51 -16.86 7.21
CA ALA A 485 26.42 -17.99 7.09
C ALA A 485 25.69 -19.34 6.96
N THR A 486 24.50 -19.47 7.54
CA THR A 486 23.69 -20.69 7.46
C THR A 486 22.77 -20.73 6.24
N THR A 487 22.38 -19.57 5.71
CA THR A 487 21.37 -19.49 4.64
C THR A 487 21.96 -19.18 3.26
N VAL A 488 22.90 -18.24 3.15
CA VAL A 488 23.42 -17.73 1.87
C VAL A 488 24.78 -18.34 1.51
N VAL A 489 25.71 -18.45 2.47
CA VAL A 489 27.06 -19.00 2.23
C VAL A 489 27.05 -20.41 1.62
N PRO A 490 26.19 -21.35 2.05
CA PRO A 490 26.11 -22.66 1.42
C PRO A 490 25.69 -22.59 -0.06
N GLN A 491 24.84 -21.62 -0.41
CA GLN A 491 24.36 -21.42 -1.77
C GLN A 491 25.42 -20.77 -2.67
N LEU A 492 26.29 -19.92 -2.12
CA LEU A 492 27.49 -19.42 -2.80
C LEU A 492 28.49 -20.56 -3.06
N LYS A 493 28.69 -21.44 -2.08
CA LYS A 493 29.57 -22.62 -2.20
C LYS A 493 29.06 -23.61 -3.25
N ALA A 494 27.75 -23.83 -3.31
CA ALA A 494 27.11 -24.68 -4.31
C ALA A 494 27.03 -24.04 -5.71
N GLY A 495 27.27 -22.74 -5.83
CA GLY A 495 27.10 -21.99 -7.08
C GLY A 495 25.65 -21.71 -7.46
N THR A 496 24.69 -22.00 -6.57
CA THR A 496 23.28 -21.61 -6.72
C THR A 496 23.13 -20.09 -6.70
N VAL A 497 23.95 -19.42 -5.87
CA VAL A 497 24.17 -17.97 -5.94
C VAL A 497 25.51 -17.75 -6.60
N LYS A 498 25.52 -17.01 -7.71
CA LYS A 498 26.76 -16.82 -8.48
C LYS A 498 27.66 -15.74 -7.89
N ARG A 499 27.08 -14.61 -7.46
CA ARG A 499 27.78 -13.44 -6.92
C ARG A 499 26.98 -12.79 -5.78
N TYR A 500 27.69 -12.30 -4.77
CA TYR A 500 27.15 -11.53 -3.67
C TYR A 500 27.87 -10.18 -3.58
N HIS A 501 27.10 -9.11 -3.42
CA HIS A 501 27.58 -7.75 -3.35
C HIS A 501 27.01 -7.05 -2.12
N GLN A 502 27.80 -6.22 -1.45
CA GLN A 502 27.37 -5.46 -0.28
C GLN A 502 27.81 -3.99 -0.33
N LEU A 503 26.87 -3.08 -0.12
CA LEU A 503 27.15 -1.71 0.25
C LEU A 503 26.91 -1.55 1.75
N HIS A 504 27.80 -0.87 2.46
CA HIS A 504 27.66 -0.57 3.89
C HIS A 504 28.34 0.76 4.24
N LEU A 505 28.10 1.34 5.41
CA LEU A 505 28.80 2.56 5.81
C LEU A 505 30.23 2.25 6.29
N GLY A 506 31.16 3.15 6.02
CA GLY A 506 32.47 3.13 6.66
C GLY A 506 32.35 3.34 8.18
N GLU A 507 33.30 2.79 8.95
CA GLU A 507 33.26 2.79 10.42
C GLU A 507 33.07 4.21 11.01
N GLU A 508 33.71 5.23 10.45
CA GLU A 508 33.54 6.61 10.92
C GLU A 508 32.08 7.08 10.78
N MET A 509 31.42 6.76 9.66
CA MET A 509 30.03 7.13 9.43
C MET A 509 29.08 6.33 10.30
N GLU A 510 29.32 5.03 10.49
CA GLU A 510 28.54 4.19 11.42
C GLU A 510 28.53 4.76 12.86
N GLN A 511 29.66 5.31 13.31
CA GLN A 511 29.80 5.90 14.66
C GLN A 511 29.15 7.30 14.77
N GLN A 512 28.92 7.97 13.64
CA GLN A 512 28.39 9.34 13.59
C GLN A 512 26.95 9.41 13.05
N ASP A 513 26.40 8.30 12.56
CA ASP A 513 25.04 8.22 12.03
C ASP A 513 24.02 8.64 13.10
N ALA A 514 23.34 9.74 12.81
CA ALA A 514 22.38 10.36 13.71
C ALA A 514 20.95 9.86 13.50
N THR A 515 20.72 8.83 12.67
CA THR A 515 19.38 8.32 12.33
C THR A 515 18.56 8.01 13.58
N CYS A 516 19.16 7.42 14.62
CA CYS A 516 18.47 7.07 15.86
C CYS A 516 18.37 8.23 16.87
N ARG A 517 19.01 9.37 16.61
CA ARG A 517 19.12 10.48 17.56
C ARG A 517 17.79 11.20 17.83
N PRO A 518 16.97 11.54 16.83
CA PRO A 518 15.64 12.10 17.05
C PRO A 518 14.68 11.15 17.78
N LEU A 519 14.94 9.84 17.70
CA LEU A 519 14.04 8.79 18.17
C LEU A 519 14.31 8.41 19.63
N CYS A 520 15.56 8.17 19.98
CA CYS A 520 15.94 7.71 21.31
C CYS A 520 17.22 8.36 21.84
N GLY A 521 17.74 9.40 21.18
CA GLY A 521 18.98 10.07 21.56
C GLY A 521 20.25 9.27 21.29
N TYR A 522 20.14 8.09 20.66
CA TYR A 522 21.27 7.23 20.33
C TYR A 522 22.12 7.85 19.22
N GLY A 523 23.44 7.88 19.43
CA GLY A 523 24.36 8.66 18.59
C GLY A 523 25.16 7.85 17.58
N ARG A 524 24.86 6.58 17.36
CA ARG A 524 25.48 5.70 16.35
C ARG A 524 24.37 5.15 15.43
N SER A 525 24.75 4.42 14.39
CA SER A 525 23.82 3.84 13.44
C SER A 525 22.81 2.89 14.07
N LEU A 526 21.71 2.66 13.35
CA LEU A 526 20.72 1.67 13.72
C LEU A 526 21.32 0.26 13.81
N LEU A 527 22.27 -0.10 12.94
CA LEU A 527 22.91 -1.41 12.99
C LEU A 527 23.73 -1.60 14.26
N TYR A 528 24.38 -0.55 14.76
CA TYR A 528 25.06 -0.63 16.04
C TYR A 528 24.08 -0.77 17.20
N LEU A 529 22.93 -0.10 17.16
CA LEU A 529 21.88 -0.29 18.16
C LEU A 529 21.37 -1.74 18.14
N VAL A 530 21.10 -2.30 16.96
CA VAL A 530 20.68 -3.70 16.80
C VAL A 530 21.75 -4.65 17.34
N SER A 531 23.01 -4.44 16.94
CA SER A 531 24.15 -5.29 17.30
C SER A 531 24.40 -5.31 18.81
N GLU A 532 24.29 -4.18 19.50
CA GLU A 532 24.65 -4.06 20.92
C GLU A 532 23.45 -4.25 21.86
N SER A 533 22.22 -4.08 21.37
CA SER A 533 21.01 -3.99 22.22
C SER A 533 19.90 -4.97 21.82
N PHE A 534 19.47 -4.98 20.55
CA PHE A 534 18.20 -5.62 20.16
C PHE A 534 18.29 -7.14 19.98
N GLU A 535 19.47 -7.74 20.16
CA GLU A 535 19.62 -9.20 20.25
C GLU A 535 19.64 -9.65 21.72
N HIS A 536 18.56 -9.32 22.45
CA HIS A 536 18.37 -9.60 23.88
C HIS A 536 19.49 -9.07 24.78
N GLY A 537 20.03 -7.89 24.46
CA GLY A 537 21.16 -7.28 25.17
C GLY A 537 22.47 -8.05 25.01
N ARG A 538 22.55 -9.02 24.08
CA ARG A 538 23.79 -9.72 23.73
C ARG A 538 24.39 -9.07 22.50
N GLN A 539 25.68 -8.72 22.61
CA GLN A 539 26.42 -8.24 21.46
C GLN A 539 26.44 -9.31 20.37
N THR A 540 25.93 -8.96 19.20
CA THR A 540 25.72 -9.89 18.09
C THR A 540 26.24 -9.29 16.80
N ASN A 541 26.97 -10.08 16.02
CA ASN A 541 27.57 -9.63 14.77
C ASN A 541 26.51 -9.47 13.68
N ILE A 542 26.32 -8.24 13.22
CA ILE A 542 25.44 -7.87 12.11
C ILE A 542 26.26 -7.67 10.84
N LEU A 543 25.81 -8.27 9.72
CA LEU A 543 26.55 -8.35 8.45
C LEU A 543 26.86 -6.98 7.85
N GLY A 544 25.96 -6.00 8.02
CA GLY A 544 26.11 -4.65 7.48
C GLY A 544 27.19 -3.82 8.14
N ILE A 545 27.73 -4.25 9.28
CA ILE A 545 28.84 -3.56 9.95
C ILE A 545 30.16 -4.08 9.37
N ALA A 546 30.98 -3.18 8.80
CA ALA A 546 32.21 -3.51 8.06
C ALA A 546 33.12 -4.51 8.78
N LYS A 547 33.47 -4.24 10.05
CA LYS A 547 34.33 -5.14 10.85
C LYS A 547 33.74 -6.54 11.06
N HIS A 548 32.41 -6.67 11.12
CA HIS A 548 31.76 -7.98 11.29
C HIS A 548 31.77 -8.76 9.98
N TYR A 549 31.56 -8.07 8.84
CA TYR A 549 31.70 -8.63 7.51
C TYR A 549 33.13 -9.13 7.25
N ASP A 550 34.14 -8.29 7.53
CA ASP A 550 35.55 -8.64 7.35
C ASP A 550 35.95 -9.85 8.20
N ALA A 551 35.53 -9.86 9.48
CA ALA A 551 35.76 -11.00 10.37
C ALA A 551 35.14 -12.29 9.82
N MET A 552 33.90 -12.25 9.32
CA MET A 552 33.26 -13.39 8.68
C MET A 552 34.04 -13.87 7.44
N LEU A 553 34.49 -12.95 6.58
CA LEU A 553 35.25 -13.30 5.38
C LEU A 553 36.52 -14.09 5.70
N THR A 554 37.24 -13.76 6.78
CA THR A 554 38.46 -14.50 7.16
C THR A 554 38.22 -15.99 7.41
N GLY A 555 37.00 -16.36 7.83
CA GLY A 555 36.60 -17.75 8.07
C GLY A 555 36.11 -18.51 6.83
N LEU A 556 36.02 -17.87 5.66
CA LEU A 556 35.45 -18.48 4.44
C LEU A 556 36.52 -19.02 3.48
N ASP A 557 36.16 -20.14 2.83
CA ASP A 557 36.92 -20.74 1.72
C ASP A 557 37.24 -19.70 0.64
N ALA A 558 38.45 -19.73 0.07
CA ALA A 558 38.88 -18.76 -0.95
C ALA A 558 37.95 -18.72 -2.18
N GLY A 559 37.41 -19.87 -2.58
CA GLY A 559 36.46 -19.96 -3.70
C GLY A 559 35.10 -19.32 -3.42
N VAL A 560 34.67 -19.24 -2.16
CA VAL A 560 33.47 -18.48 -1.76
C VAL A 560 33.79 -16.99 -1.74
N ARG A 561 34.94 -16.60 -1.18
CA ARG A 561 35.38 -15.20 -1.12
C ARG A 561 35.49 -14.54 -2.50
N GLN A 562 35.96 -15.26 -3.52
CA GLN A 562 36.04 -14.75 -4.90
C GLN A 562 34.67 -14.41 -5.53
N ARG A 563 33.57 -14.84 -4.92
CA ARG A 563 32.19 -14.53 -5.36
C ARG A 563 31.58 -13.38 -4.59
N MET A 564 32.29 -12.82 -3.61
CA MET A 564 31.79 -11.79 -2.70
C MET A 564 32.58 -10.50 -2.90
N ALA A 565 31.87 -9.37 -3.00
CA ALA A 565 32.47 -8.05 -3.06
C ALA A 565 31.71 -7.07 -2.16
N SER A 566 32.42 -6.11 -1.56
CA SER A 566 31.81 -5.11 -0.69
C SER A 566 32.47 -3.74 -0.84
N TRP A 567 31.69 -2.68 -0.65
CA TRP A 567 32.17 -1.30 -0.70
C TRP A 567 31.61 -0.49 0.47
N SER A 568 32.48 0.31 1.09
CA SER A 568 32.13 1.19 2.19
C SER A 568 31.79 2.59 1.68
N ALA A 569 30.60 3.10 2.03
CA ALA A 569 30.15 4.46 1.73
C ALA A 569 30.59 5.45 2.82
N PRO A 570 30.81 6.75 2.49
CA PRO A 570 30.67 7.34 1.17
C PRO A 570 31.82 6.96 0.22
N MET A 571 31.48 6.70 -1.04
CA MET A 571 32.39 6.36 -2.13
C MET A 571 31.77 6.79 -3.47
N ALA A 572 32.50 6.67 -4.58
CA ALA A 572 32.04 7.17 -5.89
C ALA A 572 30.65 6.64 -6.29
N GLY A 573 30.36 5.36 -6.00
CA GLY A 573 29.09 4.69 -6.25
C GLY A 573 28.08 4.72 -5.10
N SER A 574 28.30 5.45 -4.02
CA SER A 574 27.28 5.71 -2.98
C SER A 574 27.72 6.86 -2.10
N MET A 575 26.93 7.93 -2.03
CA MET A 575 27.18 9.07 -1.15
C MET A 575 26.45 8.97 0.19
N SER A 576 25.80 7.84 0.47
CA SER A 576 25.10 7.63 1.73
C SER A 576 26.03 7.79 2.94
N THR A 577 25.58 8.58 3.91
CA THR A 577 26.26 8.80 5.20
C THR A 577 25.44 8.29 6.38
N THR A 578 24.26 7.73 6.11
CA THR A 578 23.34 7.19 7.13
C THR A 578 22.84 5.80 6.72
N HIS A 579 22.46 4.99 7.71
CA HIS A 579 21.95 3.64 7.47
C HIS A 579 20.72 3.62 6.55
N GLY A 580 19.76 4.49 6.86
CA GLY A 580 18.53 4.65 6.08
C GLY A 580 18.71 5.43 4.78
N GLY A 581 19.91 5.94 4.46
CA GLY A 581 20.12 6.76 3.26
C GLY A 581 20.40 5.98 1.99
N PHE A 582 20.66 4.66 2.07
CA PHE A 582 21.10 3.88 0.92
C PHE A 582 20.02 3.67 -0.15
N ASP A 583 18.78 3.41 0.24
CA ASP A 583 17.67 3.20 -0.71
C ASP A 583 17.22 4.52 -1.36
N ASP A 584 17.49 5.65 -0.70
CA ASP A 584 17.31 7.01 -1.19
C ASP A 584 18.53 7.59 -1.94
N ASP A 585 19.66 6.88 -2.02
CA ASP A 585 20.88 7.33 -2.70
C ASP A 585 20.87 6.92 -4.19
N ASP A 586 20.80 7.91 -5.09
CA ASP A 586 20.80 7.69 -6.55
C ASP A 586 22.06 6.95 -7.02
N ARG A 587 23.22 7.20 -6.40
CA ARG A 587 24.46 6.53 -6.79
C ARG A 587 24.47 5.08 -6.35
N ALA A 588 23.92 4.78 -5.17
CA ALA A 588 23.77 3.40 -4.70
C ALA A 588 22.85 2.61 -5.63
N LEU A 589 21.73 3.21 -6.04
CA LEU A 589 20.82 2.65 -7.03
C LEU A 589 21.53 2.35 -8.36
N GLU A 590 22.22 3.32 -8.94
CA GLU A 590 22.99 3.13 -10.17
C GLU A 590 24.04 2.03 -10.05
N THR A 591 24.70 1.95 -8.89
CA THR A 591 25.71 0.93 -8.60
C THR A 591 25.09 -0.46 -8.58
N VAL A 592 23.95 -0.65 -7.92
CA VAL A 592 23.24 -1.93 -7.91
C VAL A 592 22.82 -2.35 -9.33
N ILE A 593 22.33 -1.42 -10.15
CA ILE A 593 21.98 -1.69 -11.56
C ILE A 593 23.20 -2.13 -12.36
N LYS A 594 24.35 -1.44 -12.22
CA LYS A 594 25.62 -1.83 -12.86
C LYS A 594 26.07 -3.21 -12.42
N LEU A 595 25.93 -3.53 -11.14
CA LEU A 595 26.30 -4.84 -10.58
C LEU A 595 25.46 -5.99 -11.15
N ILE A 596 24.13 -5.81 -11.26
CA ILE A 596 23.21 -6.75 -11.92
C ILE A 596 23.68 -7.00 -13.36
N ARG A 597 24.00 -5.92 -14.09
CA ARG A 597 24.45 -5.96 -15.49
C ARG A 597 25.90 -6.41 -15.67
N ASN A 598 26.62 -6.67 -14.57
CA ASN A 598 28.05 -7.01 -14.56
C ASN A 598 28.94 -5.94 -15.23
N GLU A 599 28.54 -4.68 -15.11
CA GLU A 599 29.30 -3.52 -15.59
C GLU A 599 30.32 -3.06 -14.55
N PRO A 600 31.45 -2.45 -14.95
CA PRO A 600 32.41 -1.89 -14.01
C PRO A 600 31.81 -0.74 -13.20
N ILE A 601 32.07 -0.71 -11.90
CA ILE A 601 31.80 0.46 -11.06
C ILE A 601 33.04 1.35 -11.16
N GLY A 602 32.93 2.50 -11.82
CA GLY A 602 34.07 3.39 -12.06
C GLY A 602 34.82 3.72 -10.77
N GLY A 603 36.15 3.50 -10.77
CA GLY A 603 37.03 3.85 -9.65
C GLY A 603 37.11 2.84 -8.49
N LEU A 604 36.50 1.66 -8.60
CA LEU A 604 36.58 0.62 -7.56
C LEU A 604 37.24 -0.65 -8.12
N PRO A 605 38.31 -1.18 -7.48
CA PRO A 605 38.85 -2.49 -7.85
C PRO A 605 37.78 -3.58 -7.59
N ARG A 606 37.78 -4.59 -8.47
CA ARG A 606 36.89 -5.76 -8.38
C ARG A 606 37.25 -6.67 -7.23
#